data_AF-A0A5C5SW89-F1
#
_entry.id   AF-A0A5C5SW89-F1
#
_cell.length_a   1.000
_cell.length_b   1.000
_cell.length_c   1.000
_cell.angle_alpha   90.00
_cell.angle_beta   90.00
_cell.angle_gamma   90.00
#
_symmetry.space_group_name_H-M   'P 1'
#
loop_
_entity.id
_entity.type
_entity.pdbx_description
1 polymer ?
#
loop_
_entity_poly.entity_id
_entity_poly.type
_entity_poly.pdbx_seq_one_letter_code
_entity_poly.pdbx_strand_id
1 'polypeptide(L)'
;MRLLLSSAVVSLGLVGGAFEAAADSRTEKFRDRGCDVERKYDKGGKYEQKVECKPGHQHAFRDGRRAGKEEYRRGRCEIKREWKEDGEYKEEVKCK
;
A
#
# COMPACT_ATOMS: atom_id res chain seq x y z
N MET A 1 2.92 -58.29 35.71
CA MET A 1 3.84 -57.42 34.94
C MET A 1 3.06 -56.20 34.46
N ARG A 2 3.75 -55.06 34.39
CA ARG A 2 3.26 -53.68 34.40
C ARG A 2 2.28 -53.31 33.28
N LEU A 3 1.22 -52.58 33.65
CA LEU A 3 0.49 -51.66 32.79
C LEU A 3 1.46 -50.65 32.16
N LEU A 4 1.51 -50.58 30.83
CA LEU A 4 2.16 -49.47 30.14
C LEU A 4 1.08 -48.50 29.66
N LEU A 5 1.09 -47.34 30.32
CA LEU A 5 0.45 -46.12 29.88
C LEU A 5 0.91 -45.74 28.48
N SER A 6 -0.01 -45.26 27.65
CA SER A 6 0.33 -44.31 26.59
C SER A 6 -0.87 -43.41 26.36
N SER A 7 -0.97 -42.43 27.26
CA SER A 7 -1.85 -41.29 27.16
C SER A 7 -1.38 -40.43 25.98
N ALA A 8 -2.00 -40.58 24.82
CA ALA A 8 -1.84 -39.62 23.73
C ALA A 8 -2.69 -38.39 24.05
N VAL A 9 -2.09 -37.41 24.74
CA VAL A 9 -2.68 -36.09 24.92
C VAL A 9 -2.64 -35.39 23.56
N VAL A 10 -3.77 -35.38 22.85
CA VAL A 10 -3.96 -34.54 21.68
C VAL A 10 -4.17 -33.12 22.19
N SER A 11 -3.08 -32.39 22.35
CA SER A 11 -3.12 -30.96 22.57
C SER A 11 -3.64 -30.29 21.30
N LEU A 12 -4.95 -30.08 21.22
CA LEU A 12 -5.51 -29.10 20.28
C LEU A 12 -4.97 -27.73 20.69
N GLY A 13 -3.87 -27.33 20.06
CA GLY A 13 -3.41 -25.96 20.05
C GLY A 13 -4.48 -25.10 19.39
N LEU A 14 -5.30 -24.45 20.21
CA LEU A 14 -6.04 -23.26 19.82
C LEU A 14 -4.98 -22.20 19.47
N VAL A 15 -4.53 -22.19 18.22
CA VAL A 15 -3.96 -20.98 17.60
C VAL A 15 -5.14 -20.06 17.32
N GLY A 16 -5.77 -19.60 18.40
CA GLY A 16 -6.65 -18.45 18.36
C GLY A 16 -5.74 -17.27 18.14
N GLY A 17 -5.49 -16.94 16.86
CA GLY A 17 -4.99 -15.63 16.51
C GLY A 17 -5.89 -14.63 17.19
N ALA A 18 -5.35 -13.95 18.20
CA ALA A 18 -5.92 -12.71 18.65
C ALA A 18 -5.91 -11.82 17.42
N PHE A 19 -7.08 -11.71 16.78
CA PHE A 19 -7.42 -10.58 15.95
C PHE A 19 -7.27 -9.38 16.86
N GLU A 20 -6.06 -8.82 16.88
CA GLU A 20 -5.85 -7.46 17.32
C GLU A 20 -6.81 -6.64 16.48
N ALA A 21 -7.80 -6.06 17.14
CA ALA A 21 -8.56 -4.95 16.60
C ALA A 21 -7.60 -3.76 16.45
N ALA A 22 -6.64 -3.87 15.55
CA ALA A 22 -5.95 -2.73 15.01
C ALA A 22 -7.01 -1.92 14.29
N ALA A 23 -6.96 -0.60 14.40
CA ALA A 23 -7.73 0.28 13.54
C ALA A 23 -7.48 -0.18 12.09
N ASP A 24 -8.47 -0.87 11.50
CA ASP A 24 -8.30 -1.64 10.26
C ASP A 24 -8.08 -0.67 9.11
N SER A 25 -6.82 -0.28 8.96
CA SER A 25 -6.31 0.56 7.91
C SER A 25 -6.02 -0.37 6.75
N ARG A 26 -6.92 -0.39 5.77
CA ARG A 26 -6.80 -1.27 4.61
C ARG A 26 -5.73 -0.70 3.68
N THR A 27 -4.61 -1.42 3.57
CA THR A 27 -3.55 -1.10 2.61
C THR A 27 -3.63 -2.07 1.42
N GLU A 28 -3.69 -1.54 0.21
CA GLU A 28 -3.70 -2.31 -1.03
C GLU A 28 -2.50 -1.91 -1.88
N LYS A 29 -1.72 -2.90 -2.32
CA LYS A 29 -0.60 -2.70 -3.26
C LYS A 29 -0.87 -3.49 -4.52
N PHE A 30 -0.80 -2.84 -5.66
CA PHE A 30 -1.01 -3.47 -6.96
C PHE A 30 -0.22 -2.73 -8.02
N ARG A 31 -0.01 -3.38 -9.15
CA ARG A 31 0.69 -2.80 -10.28
C ARG A 31 -0.31 -2.50 -11.40
N ASP A 32 -0.41 -1.24 -11.80
CA ASP A 32 -1.26 -0.80 -12.90
C ASP A 32 -0.39 -0.26 -14.03
N ARG A 33 -0.43 -0.93 -15.20
CA ARG A 33 0.23 -0.49 -16.45
C ARG A 33 1.68 -0.01 -16.29
N GLY A 34 2.45 -0.70 -15.46
CA GLY A 34 3.86 -0.39 -15.22
C GLY A 34 4.15 0.55 -14.05
N CYS A 35 3.11 0.95 -13.31
CA CYS A 35 3.20 1.74 -12.09
C CYS A 35 2.83 0.91 -10.87
N ASP A 36 3.64 1.01 -9.82
CA ASP A 36 3.36 0.46 -8.51
C ASP A 36 2.44 1.44 -7.76
N VAL A 37 1.27 0.97 -7.34
CA VAL A 37 0.26 1.78 -6.67
C VAL A 37 -0.02 1.20 -5.29
N GLU A 38 0.17 2.03 -4.26
CA GLU A 38 -0.18 1.75 -2.87
C GLU A 38 -1.34 2.66 -2.45
N ARG A 39 -2.43 2.09 -1.97
CA ARG A 39 -3.60 2.81 -1.44
C ARG A 39 -3.82 2.43 0.02
N LYS A 40 -4.08 3.42 0.86
CA LYS A 40 -4.41 3.25 2.28
C LYS A 40 -5.73 3.93 2.58
N TYR A 41 -6.62 3.18 3.23
CA TYR A 41 -7.91 3.63 3.68
C TYR A 41 -8.01 3.46 5.18
N ASP A 42 -8.21 4.55 5.90
CA ASP A 42 -8.52 4.50 7.33
C ASP A 42 -10.03 4.56 7.54
N LYS A 43 -10.54 3.88 8.59
CA LYS A 43 -11.95 4.00 9.01
C LYS A 43 -12.39 5.44 9.30
N GLY A 44 -11.45 6.34 9.56
CA GLY A 44 -11.68 7.78 9.75
C GLY A 44 -11.86 8.59 8.46
N GLY A 45 -11.98 7.94 7.29
CA GLY A 45 -12.15 8.61 6.00
C GLY A 45 -10.86 9.21 5.42
N LYS A 46 -9.71 8.96 6.06
CA LYS A 46 -8.40 9.34 5.51
C LYS A 46 -8.03 8.39 4.38
N TYR A 47 -7.51 8.98 3.31
CA TYR A 47 -7.07 8.25 2.13
C TYR A 47 -5.66 8.68 1.78
N GLU A 48 -4.74 7.73 1.66
CA GLU A 48 -3.43 7.97 1.09
C GLU A 48 -3.24 7.11 -0.16
N GLN A 49 -2.71 7.69 -1.22
CA GLN A 49 -2.30 6.98 -2.42
C GLN A 49 -0.88 7.34 -2.76
N LYS A 50 -0.08 6.34 -3.13
CA LYS A 50 1.22 6.51 -3.72
C LYS A 50 1.25 5.79 -5.05
N VAL A 51 1.70 6.47 -6.08
CA VAL A 51 1.91 5.91 -7.42
C VAL A 51 3.38 6.11 -7.76
N GLU A 52 4.05 5.05 -8.15
CA GLU A 52 5.44 5.07 -8.63
C GLU A 52 5.50 4.37 -9.98
N CYS A 53 5.67 5.13 -11.06
CA CYS A 53 5.82 4.60 -12.40
C CYS A 53 7.30 4.53 -12.78
N LYS A 54 7.72 3.37 -13.28
CA LYS A 54 9.06 3.21 -13.84
C LYS A 54 9.14 3.79 -15.27
N PRO A 55 10.33 4.24 -15.68
CA PRO A 55 10.56 4.72 -17.04
C PRO A 55 10.22 3.68 -18.10
N GLY A 56 9.73 4.14 -19.26
CA GLY A 56 9.39 3.28 -20.40
C GLY A 56 7.96 2.70 -20.41
N HIS A 57 7.16 2.95 -19.38
CA HIS A 57 5.72 2.64 -19.37
C HIS A 57 4.89 3.88 -19.71
N GLN A 58 3.89 3.70 -20.60
CA GLN A 58 3.15 4.72 -21.38
C GLN A 58 2.44 5.85 -20.60
N HIS A 59 2.59 5.90 -19.28
CA HIS A 59 1.98 6.90 -18.40
C HIS A 59 2.93 7.97 -17.92
N ALA A 60 4.25 7.75 -18.00
CA ALA A 60 5.20 8.67 -17.38
C ALA A 60 5.49 9.92 -18.22
N PHE A 61 5.35 9.87 -19.54
CA PHE A 61 5.79 10.95 -20.41
C PHE A 61 4.87 11.15 -21.61
N ARG A 62 4.04 12.21 -21.56
CA ARG A 62 3.30 12.70 -22.73
C ARG A 62 3.73 14.09 -23.18
N ASP A 63 4.74 14.69 -22.56
CA ASP A 63 5.08 16.08 -22.84
C ASP A 63 6.54 16.29 -22.43
N GLY A 64 7.40 16.74 -23.34
CA GLY A 64 8.86 16.88 -23.17
C GLY A 64 9.27 17.92 -22.11
N ARG A 65 8.74 17.79 -20.90
CA ARG A 65 8.99 18.65 -19.75
C ARG A 65 10.26 18.17 -19.05
N ARG A 66 11.14 19.12 -18.75
CA ARG A 66 12.25 18.95 -17.81
C ARG A 66 11.71 18.40 -16.49
N ALA A 67 12.56 17.70 -15.73
CA ALA A 67 12.21 17.24 -14.39
C ALA A 67 11.52 18.35 -13.58
N GLY A 68 10.48 17.96 -12.85
CA GLY A 68 9.61 18.91 -12.20
C GLY A 68 8.95 18.29 -10.98
N LYS A 69 8.58 19.17 -10.06
CA LYS A 69 7.77 18.83 -8.89
C LYS A 69 6.60 19.79 -8.81
N GLU A 70 5.44 19.26 -8.47
CA GLU A 70 4.22 20.03 -8.27
C GLU A 70 3.59 19.60 -6.95
N GLU A 71 3.25 20.56 -6.11
CA GLU A 71 2.49 20.33 -4.89
C GLU A 71 1.29 21.28 -4.90
N TYR A 72 0.10 20.72 -4.76
CA TYR A 72 -1.12 21.50 -4.71
C TYR A 72 -2.18 20.81 -3.85
N ARG A 73 -3.17 21.60 -3.44
CA ARG A 73 -4.33 21.08 -2.71
C ARG A 73 -5.56 21.09 -3.60
N ARG A 74 -6.30 19.99 -3.61
CA ARG A 74 -7.59 19.86 -4.27
C ARG A 74 -8.63 19.43 -3.25
N GLY A 75 -9.46 20.36 -2.82
CA GLY A 75 -10.43 20.11 -1.75
C GLY A 75 -9.73 19.74 -0.45
N ARG A 76 -10.08 18.57 0.12
CA ARG A 76 -9.43 18.04 1.35
C ARG A 76 -8.19 17.18 1.09
N CYS A 77 -7.70 17.18 -0.15
CA CYS A 77 -6.57 16.37 -0.57
C CYS A 77 -5.33 17.21 -0.86
N GLU A 78 -4.18 16.77 -0.37
CA GLU A 78 -2.86 17.27 -0.71
C GLU A 78 -2.25 16.33 -1.74
N ILE A 79 -1.81 16.88 -2.87
CA ILE A 79 -1.30 16.11 -4.01
C ILE A 79 0.12 16.59 -4.29
N LYS A 80 1.06 15.65 -4.31
CA LYS A 80 2.47 15.88 -4.66
C LYS A 80 2.81 15.02 -5.87
N ARG A 81 3.35 15.63 -6.91
CA ARG A 81 3.76 14.95 -8.15
C ARG A 81 5.21 15.28 -8.43
N GLU A 82 5.98 14.28 -8.81
CA GLU A 82 7.36 14.43 -9.24
C GLU A 82 7.54 13.68 -10.57
N TRP A 83 8.12 14.36 -11.55
CA TRP A 83 8.56 13.79 -12.82
C TRP A 83 10.07 13.92 -12.89
N LYS A 84 10.78 12.83 -13.14
CA LYS A 84 12.22 12.83 -13.37
C LYS A 84 12.55 12.75 -14.84
N GLU A 85 13.73 13.26 -15.22
CA GLU A 85 14.19 13.28 -16.61
C GLU A 85 14.31 11.87 -17.20
N ASP A 86 14.58 10.87 -16.36
CA ASP A 86 14.74 9.48 -16.78
C ASP A 86 13.45 8.79 -17.21
N GLY A 87 12.29 9.37 -16.91
CA GLY A 87 11.01 8.70 -17.14
C GLY A 87 10.29 8.26 -15.88
N GLU A 88 10.88 8.39 -14.69
CA GLU A 88 10.21 8.05 -13.44
C GLU A 88 9.16 9.10 -13.06
N TYR A 89 7.98 8.63 -12.62
CA TYR A 89 6.91 9.47 -12.10
C TYR A 89 6.49 9.00 -10.71
N LYS A 90 6.38 9.93 -9.78
CA LYS A 90 5.83 9.68 -8.45
C LYS A 90 4.67 10.61 -8.16
N GLU A 91 3.60 10.06 -7.59
CA GLU A 91 2.48 10.83 -7.08
C GLU A 91 2.15 10.37 -5.66
N GLU A 92 2.00 11.31 -4.74
CA GLU A 92 1.44 11.07 -3.42
C GLU A 92 0.17 11.92 -3.24
N VAL A 93 -0.95 11.27 -2.96
CA VAL A 93 -2.23 11.91 -2.63
C VAL A 93 -2.55 11.62 -1.17
N LYS A 94 -2.91 12.64 -0.41
CA LYS A 94 -3.32 12.51 1.00
C LYS A 94 -4.59 13.31 1.25
N CYS A 95 -5.69 12.63 1.54
CA CYS A 95 -6.98 13.23 1.84
C CYS A 95 -7.36 13.05 3.31
N LYS A 96 -8.03 14.05 3.88
CA LYS A 96 -8.59 14.05 5.24
C LYS A 96 -10.11 14.19 5.25
#